data_AF-A0A1B2HR24-F1
#
_entry.id   AF-A0A1B2HR24-F1
#
_cell.length_a   1.000
_cell.length_b   1.000
_cell.length_c   1.000
_cell.angle_alpha   90.00
_cell.angle_beta   90.00
_cell.angle_gamma   90.00
#
_symmetry.space_group_name_H-M   'P 1'
#
loop_
_entity.id
_entity.type
_entity.pdbx_description
1 polymer ?
#
loop_
_entity_poly.entity_id
_entity_poly.type
_entity_poly.pdbx_seq_one_letter_code
_entity_poly.pdbx_strand_id
1 'polypeptide(L)'
;MRSQFEYLAVLGVCLLITLPLEWMGRGVYRRLPELVRAVVPVLVVLAVWDVIAILRGHWSFHPDRTTGVLLGGVLPIEELAFFVVIPTCAVLTYEAVRGRAGRWLPDG
;
A
#
# COMPACT_ATOMS: atom_id res chain seq x y z
N MET A 1 -4.51 21.54 14.89
CA MET A 1 -5.55 20.49 14.85
C MET A 1 -4.95 19.32 14.10
N ARG A 2 -4.63 18.23 14.80
CA ARG A 2 -4.06 17.04 14.20
C ARG A 2 -5.01 15.89 14.45
N SER A 3 -5.58 15.32 13.39
CA SER A 3 -6.71 14.39 13.48
C SER A 3 -6.22 12.94 13.35
N GLN A 4 -6.93 12.01 14.00
CA GLN A 4 -6.70 10.56 13.95
C GLN A 4 -6.79 9.97 12.53
N PHE A 5 -7.29 10.75 11.57
CA PHE A 5 -7.46 10.37 10.17
C PHE A 5 -6.30 10.80 9.28
N GLU A 6 -5.29 11.51 9.79
CA GLU A 6 -4.17 12.00 8.96
C GLU A 6 -3.48 10.86 8.20
N TYR A 7 -3.28 9.71 8.85
CA TYR A 7 -2.61 8.59 8.21
C TYR A 7 -3.44 8.00 7.06
N LEU A 8 -4.73 7.77 7.30
CA LEU A 8 -5.68 7.33 6.28
C LEU A 8 -5.82 8.37 5.15
N ALA A 9 -5.80 9.67 5.48
CA ALA A 9 -5.88 10.74 4.51
C ALA A 9 -4.66 10.73 3.59
N VAL A 10 -3.45 10.53 4.12
CA VAL A 10 -2.23 10.39 3.30
C VAL A 10 -2.33 9.19 2.38
N LEU A 11 -2.75 8.02 2.88
CA LEU A 11 -2.95 6.83 2.05
C LEU A 11 -4.00 7.06 0.94
N GLY A 12 -5.10 7.73 1.29
CA GLY A 12 -6.13 8.13 0.34
C GLY A 12 -5.58 9.07 -0.74
N VAL A 13 -4.78 10.06 -0.37
CA VAL A 13 -4.12 10.97 -1.32
C VAL A 13 -3.16 10.22 -2.24
N CYS A 14 -2.36 9.27 -1.71
CA CYS A 14 -1.48 8.44 -2.51
C CYS A 14 -2.26 7.65 -3.58
N LEU A 15 -3.38 7.04 -3.19
CA LEU A 15 -4.27 6.36 -4.16
C LEU A 15 -4.84 7.34 -5.17
N LEU A 16 -5.39 8.48 -4.73
CA LEU A 16 -6.00 9.46 -5.64
C LEU A 16 -5.01 10.00 -6.67
N ILE A 17 -3.75 10.23 -6.29
CA ILE A 17 -2.70 10.69 -7.20
C ILE A 17 -2.27 9.59 -8.18
N THR A 18 -2.26 8.33 -7.75
CA THR A 18 -1.82 7.20 -8.60
C THR A 18 -2.95 6.58 -9.41
N LEU A 19 -4.22 6.81 -9.04
CA LEU A 19 -5.38 6.28 -9.75
C LEU A 19 -5.40 6.67 -11.24
N PRO A 20 -5.02 7.90 -11.65
CA PRO A 20 -4.90 8.26 -13.06
C PRO A 20 -3.91 7.42 -13.87
N LEU A 21 -2.91 6.82 -13.21
CA LEU A 21 -1.90 5.99 -13.86
C LEU A 21 -2.50 4.70 -14.41
N GLU A 22 -3.64 4.24 -13.88
CA GLU A 22 -4.39 3.08 -14.38
C GLU A 22 -4.75 3.23 -15.87
N TRP A 23 -5.03 4.46 -16.33
CA TRP A 23 -5.35 4.73 -17.75
C TRP A 23 -4.11 4.82 -18.64
N MET A 24 -2.93 5.04 -18.06
CA MET A 24 -1.66 5.13 -18.78
C MET A 24 -0.93 3.78 -18.92
N GLY A 25 -1.16 2.85 -17.98
CA GLY A 25 -0.57 1.51 -17.98
C GLY A 25 -1.44 0.43 -18.63
N ARG A 26 -1.07 -0.84 -18.42
CA ARG A 26 -1.82 -2.01 -18.94
C ARG A 26 -3.05 -2.38 -18.09
N GLY A 27 -3.32 -1.59 -17.04
CA GLY A 27 -4.40 -1.76 -16.08
C GLY A 27 -4.05 -2.74 -14.94
N VAL A 28 -3.80 -2.19 -13.75
CA VAL A 28 -3.51 -2.93 -12.51
C VAL A 28 -4.81 -3.33 -11.82
N TYR A 29 -5.79 -2.42 -11.73
CA TYR A 29 -7.09 -2.74 -11.13
C TYR A 29 -7.88 -3.76 -11.96
N ARG A 30 -7.63 -3.81 -13.28
CA ARG A 30 -8.21 -4.83 -14.16
C ARG A 30 -7.62 -6.24 -13.94
N ARG A 31 -6.48 -6.32 -13.25
CA ARG A 31 -5.73 -7.54 -12.92
C ARG A 31 -5.63 -7.71 -11.41
N LEU A 32 -6.77 -7.54 -10.75
CA LEU A 32 -6.90 -7.66 -9.30
C LEU A 32 -6.40 -9.02 -8.76
N PRO A 33 -6.67 -10.17 -9.41
CA PRO A 33 -6.15 -11.45 -8.94
C PRO A 33 -4.61 -11.51 -8.92
N GLU A 34 -3.95 -10.95 -9.94
CA GLU A 34 -2.50 -10.88 -10.01
C GLU A 34 -1.92 -9.92 -8.97
N LEU A 35 -2.55 -8.75 -8.81
CA LEU A 35 -2.17 -7.80 -7.76
C LEU A 35 -2.26 -8.44 -6.38
N VAL A 36 -3.36 -9.14 -6.08
CA VAL A 36 -3.55 -9.84 -4.80
C VAL A 36 -2.46 -10.89 -4.61
N ARG A 37 -2.14 -11.71 -5.62
CA ARG A 37 -1.06 -12.71 -5.51
C ARG A 37 0.32 -12.08 -5.28
N ALA A 38 0.56 -10.88 -5.81
CA ALA A 38 1.81 -10.16 -5.60
C ALA A 38 1.87 -9.50 -4.21
N VAL A 39 0.76 -8.91 -3.75
CA VAL A 39 0.71 -8.12 -2.50
C VAL A 39 0.55 -9.00 -1.27
N VAL A 40 -0.27 -10.06 -1.32
CA VAL A 40 -0.58 -10.90 -0.15
C VAL A 40 0.64 -11.49 0.53
N PRO A 41 1.63 -12.10 -0.17
CA PRO A 41 2.82 -12.65 0.49
C PRO A 41 3.61 -11.59 1.26
N VAL A 42 3.77 -10.41 0.65
CA VAL A 42 4.48 -9.28 1.26
C VAL A 42 3.72 -8.76 2.46
N LEU A 43 2.40 -8.55 2.32
CA LEU A 43 1.53 -8.12 3.40
C LEU A 43 1.62 -9.07 4.60
N VAL A 44 1.57 -10.38 4.39
CA VAL A 44 1.64 -11.36 5.48
C VAL A 44 2.98 -11.28 6.19
N VAL A 45 4.09 -11.27 5.45
CA VAL A 45 5.44 -11.21 6.04
C VAL A 45 5.62 -9.92 6.85
N LEU A 46 5.24 -8.77 6.28
CA LEU A 46 5.41 -7.47 6.94
C LEU A 46 4.48 -7.33 8.14
N ALA A 47 3.21 -7.73 8.04
CA ALA A 47 2.28 -7.67 9.16
C ALA A 47 2.74 -8.55 10.34
N VAL A 48 3.23 -9.77 10.06
CA VAL A 48 3.76 -10.65 11.10
C VAL A 48 5.01 -10.05 11.75
N TRP A 49 5.93 -9.52 10.94
CA TRP A 49 7.13 -8.86 11.44
C TRP A 49 6.80 -7.66 12.33
N ASP A 50 5.83 -6.85 11.91
CA ASP A 50 5.43 -5.64 12.62
C ASP A 50 4.78 -5.99 13.97
N VAL A 51 3.90 -6.99 14.00
CA VAL A 51 3.35 -7.54 15.25
C VAL A 51 4.47 -8.00 16.20
N ILE A 52 5.48 -8.71 15.68
CA ILE A 52 6.61 -9.16 16.50
C ILE A 52 7.40 -7.97 17.05
N ALA A 53 7.66 -6.95 16.24
CA ALA A 53 8.39 -5.76 16.65
C ALA A 53 7.64 -4.98 17.75
N ILE A 54 6.32 -4.84 17.63
CA ILE A 54 5.46 -4.19 18.62
C ILE A 54 5.47 -4.97 19.93
N LEU A 55 5.27 -6.29 19.86
CA LEU A 55 5.26 -7.14 21.06
C LEU A 55 6.60 -7.16 21.79
N ARG A 56 7.71 -6.99 21.07
CA ARG A 56 9.06 -6.87 21.64
C ARG A 56 9.41 -5.47 22.11
N GLY A 57 8.52 -4.49 21.93
CA GLY A 57 8.77 -3.09 22.28
C GLY A 57 9.89 -2.45 21.43
N HIS A 58 10.22 -3.03 20.27
CA HIS A 58 11.19 -2.42 19.34
C HIS A 58 10.63 -1.11 18.75
N TRP A 59 9.31 -1.04 18.60
CA TRP A 59 8.60 0.12 18.08
C TRP A 59 7.17 0.13 18.62
N SER A 60 6.56 1.31 18.68
CA SER A 60 5.15 1.48 19.05
C SER A 60 4.50 2.56 18.20
N PHE A 61 3.19 2.43 17.98
CA PHE A 61 2.40 3.43 17.28
C PHE A 61 1.86 4.46 18.25
N HIS A 62 1.86 5.74 17.85
CA HIS A 62 1.21 6.78 18.62
C HIS A 62 -0.31 6.65 18.50
N PRO A 63 -1.03 6.31 19.60
CA PRO A 63 -2.48 6.07 19.56
C PRO A 63 -3.28 7.33 19.16
N ASP A 64 -2.71 8.51 19.31
CA ASP A 64 -3.34 9.79 18.92
C ASP A 64 -3.44 9.97 17.40
N ARG A 65 -2.77 9.12 16.61
CA ARG A 65 -2.64 9.25 15.14
C ARG A 65 -3.28 8.12 14.37
N THR A 66 -3.79 7.11 15.07
CA THR A 66 -4.53 5.99 14.50
C THR A 66 -5.97 6.07 14.96
N THR A 67 -6.88 5.41 14.24
CA THR A 67 -8.32 5.36 14.57
C THR A 67 -8.61 4.56 15.84
N GLY A 68 -7.59 3.96 16.47
CA GLY A 68 -7.72 3.09 17.64
C GLY A 68 -8.20 1.67 17.31
N VAL A 69 -8.45 1.34 16.04
CA VAL A 69 -8.82 -0.01 15.61
C VAL A 69 -7.56 -0.85 15.46
N LEU A 70 -7.37 -1.79 16.38
CA LEU A 70 -6.22 -2.69 16.42
C LEU A 70 -6.62 -4.12 16.01
N LEU A 71 -5.95 -4.65 15.00
CA LEU A 71 -6.02 -6.04 14.58
C LEU A 71 -5.27 -6.92 15.59
N GLY A 72 -5.98 -7.89 16.18
CA GLY A 72 -5.46 -8.73 17.25
C GLY A 72 -5.05 -7.96 18.52
N GLY A 73 -5.48 -6.71 18.67
CA GLY A 73 -5.10 -5.84 19.78
C GLY A 73 -3.68 -5.27 19.69
N VAL A 74 -2.98 -5.45 18.56
CA VAL A 74 -1.55 -5.08 18.42
C VAL A 74 -1.30 -4.19 17.21
N LEU A 75 -1.85 -4.54 16.03
CA LEU A 75 -1.52 -3.87 14.77
C LEU A 75 -2.63 -2.91 14.32
N PRO A 76 -2.38 -1.59 14.14
CA PRO A 76 -3.39 -0.67 13.64
C PRO A 76 -3.90 -1.04 12.24
N ILE A 77 -5.19 -0.81 11.98
CA ILE A 77 -5.79 -1.07 10.66
C ILE A 77 -5.15 -0.22 9.55
N GLU A 78 -4.63 0.95 9.91
CA GLU A 78 -3.92 1.86 9.02
C GLU A 78 -2.63 1.24 8.48
N GLU A 79 -1.93 0.43 9.29
CA GLU A 79 -0.73 -0.28 8.87
C GLU A 79 -1.05 -1.40 7.88
N LEU A 80 -2.16 -2.12 8.12
CA LEU A 80 -2.65 -3.08 7.14
C LEU A 80 -3.01 -2.40 5.82
N ALA A 81 -3.66 -1.22 5.88
CA ALA A 81 -3.95 -0.43 4.70
C ALA A 81 -2.67 0.05 4.01
N PHE A 82 -1.65 0.47 4.76
CA PHE A 82 -0.34 0.86 4.23
C PHE A 82 0.31 -0.28 3.43
N PHE A 83 0.34 -1.50 3.97
CA PHE A 83 0.90 -2.68 3.30
C PHE A 83 0.15 -3.11 2.03
N VAL A 84 -1.07 -2.61 1.80
CA VAL A 84 -1.81 -2.81 0.56
C VAL A 84 -1.63 -1.63 -0.39
N VAL A 85 -1.86 -0.42 0.12
CA VAL A 85 -1.93 0.81 -0.67
C VAL A 85 -0.59 1.14 -1.29
N ILE A 86 0.50 1.09 -0.53
CA ILE A 86 1.82 1.49 -1.03
C ILE A 86 2.33 0.55 -2.12
N PRO A 87 2.28 -0.80 -1.95
CA PRO A 87 2.61 -1.71 -3.05
C PRO A 87 1.72 -1.52 -4.27
N THR A 88 0.42 -1.26 -4.08
CA THR A 88 -0.50 -0.98 -5.20
C THR A 88 -0.08 0.28 -5.97
N CYS A 89 0.24 1.37 -5.26
CA CYS A 89 0.76 2.60 -5.85
C CYS A 89 2.06 2.37 -6.65
N ALA A 90 2.96 1.54 -6.11
CA ALA A 90 4.21 1.18 -6.77
C ALA A 90 3.97 0.39 -8.07
N VAL A 91 3.07 -0.61 -8.05
CA VAL A 91 2.72 -1.41 -9.24
C VAL A 91 2.03 -0.55 -10.30
N LEU A 92 1.10 0.33 -9.91
CA LEU A 92 0.46 1.32 -10.82
C LEU A 92 1.49 2.19 -11.52
N THR A 93 2.45 2.71 -10.75
CA THR A 93 3.53 3.54 -11.29
C THR A 93 4.43 2.75 -12.24
N TYR A 94 4.82 1.54 -11.85
CA TYR A 94 5.65 0.66 -12.67
C TYR A 94 4.98 0.33 -14.01
N GLU A 95 3.71 -0.07 -14.00
CA GLU A 95 2.97 -0.40 -15.23
C GLU A 95 2.74 0.83 -16.12
N ALA A 96 2.53 2.01 -15.54
CA ALA A 96 2.44 3.24 -16.32
C ALA A 96 3.77 3.64 -16.99
N VAL A 97 4.89 3.49 -16.28
CA VAL A 97 6.24 3.72 -16.86
C VAL A 97 6.53 2.69 -17.93
N ARG A 98 6.27 1.40 -17.68
CA ARG A 98 6.49 0.32 -18.63
C ARG A 98 5.62 0.46 -19.89
N GLY A 99 4.36 0.85 -19.74
CA GLY A 99 3.46 1.13 -20.87
C GLY A 99 3.99 2.26 -21.77
N ARG A 100 4.63 3.28 -21.18
CA ARG A 100 5.31 4.32 -21.96
C ARG A 100 6.65 3.88 -22.53
N ALA A 101 7.47 3.15 -21.78
CA ALA A 101 8.78 2.69 -22.22
C ALA A 101 8.70 1.65 -23.35
N GLY A 102 7.69 0.77 -23.33
CA GLY A 102 7.40 -0.17 -24.42
C GLY A 102 6.99 0.53 -25.73
N ARG A 103 6.63 1.82 -25.69
CA ARG A 103 6.45 2.64 -26.91
C ARG A 103 7.79 3.09 -27.52
N TRP A 104 8.89 3.04 -26.76
CA TRP A 104 10.22 3.51 -27.15
C TRP A 104 11.22 2.40 -27.47
N LEU A 105 10.97 1.17 -27.04
CA LEU A 105 11.76 -0.01 -27.39
C LEU A 105 10.93 -0.82 -28.40
N PRO A 106 11.22 -0.73 -29.72
CA PRO A 106 10.66 -1.67 -30.68
C PRO A 106 11.09 -3.08 -30.27
N ASP A 107 10.15 -4.02 -30.28
CA ASP A 107 10.44 -5.44 -30.09
C ASP A 107 11.56 -5.83 -31.07
N GLY A 108 12.71 -6.24 -30.53
CA GLY A 108 13.86 -6.73 -31.29
C GLY A 108 13.65 -8.14 -31.80
#